data_AF-A0A0J7KLY0-F1
#
_entry.id   AF-A0A0J7KLY0-F1
#
_cell.length_a   1.000
_cell.length_b   1.000
_cell.length_c   1.000
_cell.angle_alpha   90.00
_cell.angle_beta   90.00
_cell.angle_gamma   90.00
#
_symmetry.space_group_name_H-M   'P 1'
#
loop_
_entity.id
_entity.type
_entity.pdbx_description
1 polymer ?
#
loop_
_entity_poly.entity_id
_entity_poly.type
_entity_poly.pdbx_seq_one_letter_code
_entity_poly.pdbx_strand_id
1 'polypeptide(L)'
;MLIESFSNYWNDFLYNNDPVERPEILKKRIGVSQCVKIAMIVLVCTLKELARQCRKSEGLKFMELLSIVQRESSKRNFNPRLILESITKSFNPIDILYSCVALSWYITITSCLRTPLLLVRELQALKSRHKHYYPDTLTYMLFCYLPLTFQAIREVMSISWIAVTAPKIIVEELFLKHPQSNKLQTISPCGRKVVAWSEEVDVELVRKIANVTGATETEVLLAATVDTLKEYFRHSAVNVPDDVLATVKFVSQRAVFLRNHEARGILCLALPTRTPLFHDDLVEILQEARSRQSAIYAITAAETSCGLISSCVPAIVLKLLLNQLSRRYSLCLTHVDGDLPVEGVDGAIYWRPPQGNCSIYIYH
;
A
#
# COMPACT_ATOMS: atom_id res chain seq x y z
N MET A 1 -9.64 19.52 16.96
CA MET A 1 -9.86 20.84 16.31
C MET A 1 -9.86 20.80 14.78
N LEU A 2 -8.74 20.58 14.07
CA LEU A 2 -8.70 20.65 12.59
C LEU A 2 -9.56 19.59 11.87
N ILE A 3 -9.56 18.35 12.38
CA ILE A 3 -10.38 17.25 11.86
C ILE A 3 -11.88 17.52 12.10
N GLU A 4 -12.23 18.09 13.25
CA GLU A 4 -13.61 18.44 13.61
C GLU A 4 -14.11 19.61 12.75
N SER A 5 -13.28 20.64 12.52
CA SER A 5 -13.66 21.74 11.62
C SER A 5 -13.90 21.26 10.20
N PHE A 6 -13.03 20.38 9.67
CA PHE A 6 -13.21 19.85 8.32
C PHE A 6 -14.43 18.94 8.20
N SER A 7 -14.67 18.08 9.21
CA SER A 7 -15.86 17.24 9.25
C SER A 7 -17.14 18.08 9.30
N ASN A 8 -17.15 19.17 10.05
CA ASN A 8 -18.30 20.08 10.13
C ASN A 8 -18.54 20.78 8.79
N TYR A 9 -17.48 21.34 8.17
CA TYR A 9 -17.60 21.94 6.84
C TYR A 9 -18.06 20.95 5.77
N TRP A 10 -17.56 19.71 5.83
CA TRP A 10 -17.99 18.65 4.91
C TRP A 10 -19.46 18.28 5.11
N ASN A 11 -19.92 18.17 6.36
CA ASN A 11 -21.32 17.89 6.66
C ASN A 11 -22.24 19.04 6.20
N ASP A 12 -21.86 20.30 6.45
CA ASP A 12 -22.60 21.46 5.93
C ASP A 12 -22.61 21.50 4.40
N PHE A 13 -21.52 21.08 3.76
CA PHE A 13 -21.43 20.97 2.31
C PHE A 13 -22.36 19.88 1.76
N LEU A 14 -22.40 18.70 2.40
CA LEU A 14 -23.32 17.62 2.06
C LEU A 14 -24.78 18.06 2.23
N TYR A 15 -25.11 18.66 3.37
CA TYR A 15 -26.46 19.12 3.67
C TYR A 15 -27.01 20.12 2.65
N ASN A 16 -26.15 20.97 2.12
CA ASN A 16 -26.55 21.98 1.16
C ASN A 16 -26.54 21.53 -0.30
N ASN A 17 -25.77 20.49 -0.66
CA ASN A 17 -25.49 20.16 -2.06
C ASN A 17 -25.70 18.67 -2.42
N ASP A 18 -25.92 17.76 -1.46
CA ASP A 18 -26.22 16.36 -1.75
C ASP A 18 -27.69 16.22 -2.22
N PRO A 19 -27.93 15.69 -3.43
CA PRO A 19 -29.29 15.47 -3.93
C PRO A 19 -30.10 14.46 -3.11
N VAL A 20 -29.45 13.62 -2.31
CA VAL A 20 -30.11 12.69 -1.38
C VAL A 20 -30.72 13.42 -0.20
N GLU A 21 -30.04 14.44 0.33
CA GLU A 21 -30.53 15.22 1.47
C GLU A 21 -31.50 16.33 1.01
N ARG A 22 -31.28 16.89 -0.19
CA ARG A 22 -32.13 17.93 -0.79
C ARG A 22 -32.51 17.58 -2.24
N PRO A 23 -33.58 16.80 -2.46
CA PRO A 23 -34.02 16.42 -3.81
C PRO A 23 -34.51 17.61 -4.65
N GLU A 24 -34.79 18.75 -4.03
CA GLU A 24 -35.18 19.99 -4.72
C GLU A 24 -34.10 20.55 -5.65
N ILE A 25 -32.82 20.22 -5.39
CA ILE A 25 -31.68 20.65 -6.20
C ILE A 25 -31.76 20.07 -7.62
N LEU A 26 -32.25 18.84 -7.75
CA LEU A 26 -32.47 18.17 -9.03
C LEU A 26 -33.70 18.71 -9.79
N LYS A 27 -34.70 19.26 -9.06
CA LYS A 27 -35.93 19.80 -9.66
C LYS A 27 -35.71 21.16 -10.32
N LYS A 28 -34.73 21.93 -9.84
CA LYS A 28 -34.28 23.16 -10.50
C LYS A 28 -33.28 22.79 -11.60
N ARG A 29 -33.39 23.41 -12.80
CA ARG A 29 -32.43 23.18 -13.89
C ARG A 29 -30.99 23.44 -13.42
N ILE A 30 -30.19 22.38 -13.38
CA ILE A 30 -28.83 22.35 -12.81
C ILE A 30 -27.87 23.18 -13.67
N GLY A 31 -27.00 23.96 -13.03
CA GLY A 31 -25.88 24.64 -13.68
C GLY A 31 -24.57 23.90 -13.46
N VAL A 32 -23.53 24.22 -14.25
CA VAL A 32 -22.21 23.53 -14.17
C VAL A 32 -21.60 23.56 -12.76
N SER A 33 -21.77 24.65 -12.00
CA SER A 33 -21.25 24.73 -10.63
C SER A 33 -21.87 23.70 -9.69
N GLN A 34 -23.18 23.45 -9.79
CA GLN A 34 -23.87 22.42 -8.99
C GLN A 34 -23.50 21.01 -9.47
N CYS A 35 -23.33 20.83 -10.78
CA CYS A 35 -22.85 19.58 -11.35
C CYS A 35 -21.46 19.20 -10.80
N VAL A 36 -20.52 20.15 -10.71
CA VAL A 36 -19.18 19.92 -10.13
C VAL A 36 -19.26 19.54 -8.65
N LYS A 37 -20.14 20.20 -7.87
CA LYS A 37 -20.32 19.87 -6.45
C LYS A 37 -20.84 18.45 -6.26
N ILE A 38 -21.86 18.04 -7.03
CA ILE A 38 -22.40 16.68 -6.98
C ILE A 38 -21.32 15.66 -7.39
N ALA A 39 -20.52 15.97 -8.43
CA ALA A 39 -19.41 15.12 -8.85
C ALA A 39 -18.35 14.94 -7.73
N MET A 40 -18.01 16.02 -7.02
CA MET A 40 -17.10 15.94 -5.87
C MET A 40 -17.66 15.08 -4.73
N ILE A 41 -18.96 15.16 -4.45
CA ILE A 41 -19.60 14.31 -3.43
C ILE A 41 -19.54 12.84 -3.85
N VAL A 42 -19.86 12.53 -5.10
CA VAL A 42 -19.76 11.17 -5.64
C VAL A 42 -18.32 10.66 -5.51
N LEU A 43 -17.32 11.46 -5.88
CA LEU A 43 -15.90 11.09 -5.77
C LEU A 43 -15.47 10.79 -4.32
N VAL A 44 -15.84 11.65 -3.36
CA VAL A 44 -15.46 11.44 -1.95
C VAL A 44 -16.17 10.21 -1.38
N CYS A 45 -17.43 9.96 -1.75
CA CYS A 45 -18.18 8.80 -1.29
C CYS A 45 -17.66 7.49 -1.90
N THR A 46 -17.26 7.49 -3.17
CA THR A 46 -16.65 6.31 -3.81
C THR A 46 -15.29 6.00 -3.18
N LEU A 47 -14.45 7.01 -2.94
CA LEU A 47 -13.17 6.86 -2.22
C LEU A 47 -13.37 6.31 -0.80
N LYS A 48 -14.41 6.75 -0.08
CA LYS A 48 -14.74 6.26 1.26
C LYS A 48 -15.16 4.78 1.24
N GLU A 49 -16.00 4.38 0.29
CA GLU A 49 -16.42 2.97 0.17
C GLU A 49 -15.26 2.08 -0.28
N LEU A 50 -14.40 2.57 -1.18
CA LEU A 50 -13.15 1.91 -1.58
C LEU A 50 -12.23 1.68 -0.39
N ALA A 51 -11.97 2.70 0.41
CA ALA A 51 -11.16 2.58 1.61
C ALA A 51 -11.76 1.57 2.61
N ARG A 52 -13.09 1.48 2.67
CA ARG A 52 -13.80 0.49 3.50
C ARG A 52 -13.63 -0.93 2.97
N GLN A 53 -13.70 -1.14 1.66
CA GLN A 53 -13.51 -2.45 1.05
C GLN A 53 -12.05 -2.92 1.12
N CYS A 54 -11.08 -2.04 0.88
CA CYS A 54 -9.66 -2.35 1.10
C CYS A 54 -9.38 -2.81 2.54
N ARG A 55 -10.12 -2.30 3.54
CA ARG A 55 -10.00 -2.77 4.93
C ARG A 55 -10.66 -4.12 5.19
N LYS A 56 -11.61 -4.54 4.36
CA LYS A 56 -12.36 -5.79 4.53
C LYS A 56 -11.69 -7.00 3.88
N SER A 57 -10.51 -6.87 3.29
CA SER A 57 -9.74 -7.96 2.65
C SER A 57 -10.46 -8.64 1.48
N GLU A 58 -11.61 -8.14 1.04
CA GLU A 58 -12.24 -8.53 -0.21
C GLU A 58 -11.52 -7.76 -1.33
N GLY A 59 -10.79 -8.49 -2.16
CA GLY A 59 -9.87 -7.88 -3.12
C GLY A 59 -10.54 -6.89 -4.07
N LEU A 60 -9.78 -5.85 -4.45
CA LEU A 60 -10.29 -4.73 -5.23
C LEU A 60 -10.51 -5.09 -6.70
N LYS A 61 -11.70 -5.54 -7.11
CA LYS A 61 -11.94 -5.72 -8.56
C LYS A 61 -12.18 -4.37 -9.23
N PHE A 62 -11.50 -4.11 -10.35
CA PHE A 62 -11.75 -2.90 -11.16
C PHE A 62 -13.23 -2.79 -11.60
N MET A 63 -13.89 -3.92 -11.85
CA MET A 63 -15.33 -3.95 -12.14
C MET A 63 -16.19 -3.58 -10.92
N GLU A 64 -15.72 -3.85 -9.71
CA GLU A 64 -16.37 -3.40 -8.47
C GLU A 64 -16.14 -1.90 -8.24
N LEU A 65 -14.99 -1.34 -8.62
CA LEU A 65 -14.78 0.11 -8.63
C LEU A 65 -15.82 0.81 -9.52
N LEU A 66 -15.99 0.33 -10.75
CA LEU A 66 -17.00 0.88 -11.67
C LEU A 66 -18.42 0.70 -11.14
N SER A 67 -18.73 -0.43 -10.51
CA SER A 67 -20.06 -0.66 -9.94
C SER A 67 -20.33 0.22 -8.71
N ILE A 68 -19.32 0.50 -7.89
CA ILE A 68 -19.41 1.45 -6.75
C ILE A 68 -19.64 2.86 -7.27
N VAL A 69 -18.87 3.29 -8.27
CA VAL A 69 -19.07 4.60 -8.92
C VAL A 69 -20.49 4.67 -9.49
N GLN A 70 -20.93 3.65 -10.23
CA GLN A 70 -22.27 3.60 -10.79
C GLN A 70 -23.35 3.63 -9.71
N ARG A 71 -23.14 2.93 -8.58
CA ARG A 71 -24.08 2.91 -7.44
C ARG A 71 -24.16 4.26 -6.74
N GLU A 72 -23.02 4.90 -6.48
CA GLU A 72 -23.00 6.22 -5.83
C GLU A 72 -23.50 7.33 -6.77
N SER A 73 -23.28 7.19 -8.07
CA SER A 73 -23.83 8.06 -9.11
C SER A 73 -25.34 7.88 -9.24
N SER A 74 -25.84 6.65 -9.27
CA SER A 74 -27.27 6.35 -9.41
C SER A 74 -28.08 6.76 -8.17
N LYS A 75 -27.56 6.56 -6.97
CA LYS A 75 -28.15 7.06 -5.71
C LYS A 75 -28.45 8.55 -5.75
N ARG A 76 -27.58 9.33 -6.41
CA ARG A 76 -27.67 10.79 -6.52
C ARG A 76 -28.29 11.25 -7.84
N ASN A 77 -28.83 10.32 -8.63
CA ASN A 77 -29.34 10.54 -9.99
C ASN A 77 -28.34 11.26 -10.92
N PHE A 78 -27.04 11.15 -10.64
CA PHE A 78 -26.00 11.79 -11.43
C PHE A 78 -25.78 10.98 -12.71
N ASN A 79 -26.31 11.49 -13.82
CA ASN A 79 -26.26 10.85 -15.13
C ASN A 79 -25.41 11.67 -16.11
N PRO A 80 -24.78 11.05 -17.12
CA PRO A 80 -24.05 11.77 -18.16
C PRO A 80 -24.94 12.76 -18.93
N ARG A 81 -26.25 12.49 -19.01
CA ARG A 81 -27.24 13.42 -19.55
C ARG A 81 -27.33 14.72 -18.76
N LEU A 82 -27.27 14.67 -17.42
CA LEU A 82 -27.26 15.88 -16.57
C LEU A 82 -25.99 16.71 -16.79
N ILE A 83 -24.86 16.05 -17.04
CA ILE A 83 -23.59 16.74 -17.36
C ILE A 83 -23.75 17.49 -18.68
N LEU A 84 -24.26 16.82 -19.71
CA LEU A 84 -24.47 17.42 -21.03
C LEU A 84 -25.50 18.57 -20.98
N GLU A 85 -26.62 18.38 -20.28
CA GLU A 85 -27.64 19.42 -20.08
C GLU A 85 -27.12 20.62 -19.29
N SER A 86 -26.24 20.39 -18.31
CA SER A 86 -25.58 21.47 -17.55
C SER A 86 -24.61 22.26 -18.45
N ILE A 87 -23.87 21.58 -19.32
CA ILE A 87 -22.96 22.19 -20.29
C ILE A 87 -23.73 23.02 -21.30
N THR A 88 -24.77 22.47 -21.94
CA THR A 88 -25.58 23.18 -22.95
C THR A 88 -26.28 24.39 -22.35
N LYS A 89 -26.78 24.31 -21.11
CA LYS A 89 -27.34 25.47 -20.40
C LYS A 89 -26.30 26.56 -20.14
N SER A 90 -25.05 26.19 -19.86
CA SER A 90 -23.99 27.18 -19.60
C SER A 90 -23.61 27.99 -20.83
N PHE A 91 -23.98 27.54 -22.03
CA PHE A 91 -23.84 28.30 -23.27
C PHE A 91 -25.04 29.21 -23.57
N ASN A 92 -26.07 29.29 -22.71
CA ASN A 92 -27.15 30.26 -22.90
C ASN A 92 -26.63 31.69 -22.68
N PRO A 93 -26.71 32.56 -23.71
CA PRO A 93 -26.14 33.91 -23.63
C PRO A 93 -26.81 34.79 -22.57
N ILE A 94 -28.09 34.57 -22.28
CA ILE A 94 -28.85 35.31 -21.26
C ILE A 94 -28.41 34.93 -19.84
N ASP A 95 -28.21 33.63 -19.59
CA ASP A 95 -27.72 33.13 -18.29
C ASP A 95 -26.27 33.57 -18.05
N ILE A 96 -25.45 33.61 -19.10
CA ILE A 96 -24.08 34.15 -19.05
C ILE A 96 -24.13 35.64 -18.67
N LEU A 97 -24.99 36.44 -19.32
CA LEU A 97 -25.10 37.87 -19.04
C LEU A 97 -25.54 38.12 -17.59
N TYR A 98 -26.58 37.43 -17.12
CA TYR A 98 -27.06 37.55 -15.74
C TYR A 98 -26.00 37.12 -14.73
N SER A 99 -25.28 36.02 -15.02
CA SER A 99 -24.17 35.55 -14.19
C SER A 99 -23.01 36.54 -14.18
N CYS A 100 -22.68 37.18 -15.31
CA CYS A 100 -21.65 38.22 -15.39
C CYS A 100 -22.05 39.47 -14.59
N VAL A 101 -23.31 39.90 -14.66
CA VAL A 101 -23.81 41.05 -13.88
C VAL A 101 -23.81 40.71 -12.38
N ALA A 102 -24.30 39.53 -12.00
CA ALA A 102 -24.29 39.08 -10.61
C ALA A 102 -22.86 38.91 -10.07
N LEU A 103 -21.94 38.39 -10.88
CA LEU A 103 -20.52 38.25 -10.55
C LEU A 103 -19.86 39.62 -10.43
N SER A 104 -20.11 40.54 -11.36
CA SER A 104 -19.61 41.92 -11.31
C SER A 104 -20.09 42.64 -10.05
N TRP A 105 -21.38 42.51 -9.73
CA TRP A 105 -21.97 43.05 -8.51
C TRP A 105 -21.34 42.44 -7.25
N TYR A 106 -21.22 41.11 -7.22
CA TYR A 106 -20.60 40.39 -6.11
C TYR A 106 -19.12 40.80 -5.92
N ILE A 107 -18.35 40.90 -7.01
CA ILE A 107 -16.95 41.36 -6.99
C ILE A 107 -16.89 42.79 -6.46
N THR A 108 -17.79 43.67 -6.92
CA THR A 108 -17.82 45.08 -6.49
C THR A 108 -18.11 45.19 -4.99
N ILE A 109 -19.16 44.51 -4.49
CA ILE A 109 -19.47 44.49 -3.05
C ILE A 109 -18.31 43.88 -2.26
N THR A 110 -17.79 42.74 -2.71
CA THR A 110 -16.72 42.05 -2.01
C THR A 110 -15.46 42.91 -1.96
N SER A 111 -15.12 43.60 -3.04
CA SER A 111 -13.95 44.48 -3.16
C SER A 111 -14.10 45.79 -2.37
N CYS A 112 -15.31 46.32 -2.24
CA CYS A 112 -15.52 47.58 -1.52
C CYS A 112 -15.75 47.40 -0.02
N LEU A 113 -16.41 46.32 0.41
CA LEU A 113 -16.80 46.12 1.82
C LEU A 113 -16.00 45.02 2.50
N ARG A 114 -15.84 43.86 1.86
CA ARG A 114 -15.33 42.65 2.52
C ARG A 114 -13.80 42.59 2.50
N THR A 115 -13.18 42.90 1.37
CA THR A 115 -11.72 42.89 1.23
C THR A 115 -11.04 43.88 2.16
N PRO A 116 -11.45 45.16 2.34
CA PRO A 116 -10.74 46.07 3.27
C PRO A 116 -10.84 45.59 4.73
N LEU A 117 -12.01 45.08 5.14
CA LEU A 117 -12.20 44.52 6.48
C LEU A 117 -11.29 43.31 6.72
N LEU A 118 -11.20 42.39 5.75
CA LEU A 118 -10.33 41.23 5.81
C LEU A 118 -8.86 41.64 5.78
N LEU A 119 -8.47 42.61 4.95
CA LEU A 119 -7.09 43.12 4.86
C LEU A 119 -6.60 43.69 6.19
N VAL A 120 -7.44 44.43 6.91
CA VAL A 120 -7.12 44.94 8.24
C VAL A 120 -6.92 43.79 9.24
N ARG A 121 -7.77 42.76 9.20
CA ARG A 121 -7.63 41.57 10.05
C ARG A 121 -6.38 40.75 9.72
N GLU A 122 -6.01 40.61 8.45
CA GLU A 122 -4.76 39.97 8.02
C GLU A 122 -3.53 40.74 8.51
N LEU A 123 -3.52 42.08 8.37
CA LEU A 123 -2.42 42.92 8.85
C LEU A 123 -2.24 42.82 10.37
N GLN A 124 -3.35 42.72 11.12
CA GLN A 124 -3.30 42.46 12.56
C GLN A 124 -2.79 41.05 12.89
N ALA A 125 -3.21 40.05 12.14
CA ALA A 125 -2.78 38.66 12.31
C ALA A 125 -1.28 38.45 11.96
N LEU A 126 -0.76 39.14 10.95
CA LEU A 126 0.67 39.14 10.58
C LEU A 126 1.54 39.82 11.64
N LYS A 127 1.01 40.86 12.31
CA LYS A 127 1.71 41.56 13.40
C LYS A 127 1.78 40.72 14.68
N SER A 128 0.80 39.85 14.93
CA SER A 128 0.80 38.95 16.09
C SER A 128 1.71 37.74 15.82
N ARG A 129 2.96 37.81 16.28
CA ARG A 129 3.98 36.80 15.95
C ARG A 129 3.69 35.38 16.46
N HIS A 130 2.87 35.18 17.50
CA HIS A 130 2.76 33.88 18.21
C HIS A 130 1.33 33.45 18.63
N LYS A 131 0.29 34.28 18.42
CA LYS A 131 -1.10 33.94 18.82
C LYS A 131 -2.10 34.40 17.76
N HIS A 132 -2.51 33.48 16.89
CA HIS A 132 -3.55 33.76 15.89
C HIS A 132 -4.92 33.72 16.59
N TYR A 133 -5.47 34.90 16.91
CA TYR A 133 -6.77 35.05 17.57
C TYR A 133 -7.97 34.98 16.60
N TYR A 134 -7.73 35.03 15.29
CA TYR A 134 -8.79 35.12 14.28
C TYR A 134 -8.77 33.91 13.33
N PRO A 135 -9.71 32.94 13.49
CA PRO A 135 -9.78 31.74 12.65
C PRO A 135 -10.17 32.03 11.19
N ASP A 136 -10.79 33.18 10.92
CA ASP A 136 -11.27 33.59 9.58
C ASP A 136 -10.18 34.24 8.70
N THR A 137 -8.90 34.19 9.10
CA THR A 137 -7.80 34.80 8.34
C THR A 137 -7.13 33.81 7.39
N LEU A 138 -6.82 34.27 6.18
CA LEU A 138 -5.99 33.58 5.18
C LEU A 138 -4.64 33.21 5.76
N THR A 139 -4.01 34.06 6.57
CA THR A 139 -2.73 33.74 7.21
C THR A 139 -2.82 32.51 8.11
N TYR A 140 -3.89 32.40 8.91
CA TYR A 140 -4.14 31.22 9.75
C TYR A 140 -4.46 29.97 8.93
N MET A 141 -5.32 30.09 7.92
CA MET A 141 -5.63 28.98 7.00
C MET A 141 -4.38 28.49 6.25
N LEU A 142 -3.56 29.39 5.73
CA LEU A 142 -2.31 29.03 5.06
C LEU A 142 -1.35 28.36 6.05
N PHE A 143 -1.18 28.90 7.26
CA PHE A 143 -0.31 28.27 8.26
C PHE A 143 -0.73 26.84 8.62
N CYS A 144 -2.03 26.57 8.71
CA CYS A 144 -2.54 25.24 9.03
C CYS A 144 -2.55 24.29 7.83
N TYR A 145 -3.04 24.73 6.66
CA TYR A 145 -3.28 23.85 5.51
C TYR A 145 -2.07 23.72 4.59
N LEU A 146 -1.22 24.75 4.45
CA LEU A 146 -0.04 24.70 3.59
C LEU A 146 0.96 23.57 3.94
N PRO A 147 1.32 23.32 5.22
CA PRO A 147 2.20 22.20 5.53
C PRO A 147 1.55 20.85 5.24
N LEU A 148 0.24 20.72 5.50
CA LEU A 148 -0.50 19.49 5.18
C LEU A 148 -0.59 19.25 3.67
N THR A 149 -0.90 20.27 2.87
CA THR A 149 -0.99 20.12 1.42
C THR A 149 0.38 19.84 0.82
N PHE A 150 1.44 20.50 1.31
CA PHE A 150 2.81 20.21 0.88
C PHE A 150 3.21 18.76 1.20
N GLN A 151 2.92 18.30 2.41
CA GLN A 151 3.20 16.91 2.80
C GLN A 151 2.40 15.92 1.96
N ALA A 152 1.10 16.17 1.75
CA ALA A 152 0.25 15.32 0.92
C ALA A 152 0.72 15.28 -0.54
N ILE A 153 1.10 16.42 -1.13
CA ILE A 153 1.66 16.47 -2.49
C ILE A 153 2.96 15.67 -2.54
N ARG A 154 3.85 15.83 -1.56
CA ARG A 154 5.12 15.07 -1.50
C ARG A 154 4.87 13.57 -1.40
N GLU A 155 3.92 13.14 -0.59
CA GLU A 155 3.53 11.74 -0.46
C GLU A 155 2.92 11.20 -1.76
N VAL A 156 2.02 11.94 -2.41
CA VAL A 156 1.43 11.55 -3.71
C VAL A 156 2.50 11.44 -4.80
N MET A 157 3.45 12.38 -4.86
CA MET A 157 4.57 12.34 -5.80
C MET A 157 5.47 11.13 -5.52
N SER A 158 5.77 10.84 -4.25
CA SER A 158 6.56 9.68 -3.86
C SER A 158 5.87 8.35 -4.22
N ILE A 159 4.58 8.21 -3.92
CA ILE A 159 3.79 7.02 -4.26
C ILE A 159 3.71 6.85 -5.78
N SER A 160 3.47 7.94 -6.51
CA SER A 160 3.41 7.91 -7.99
C SER A 160 4.76 7.50 -8.57
N TRP A 161 5.87 8.01 -8.03
CA TRP A 161 7.21 7.62 -8.44
C TRP A 161 7.47 6.13 -8.21
N ILE A 162 7.10 5.60 -7.03
CA ILE A 162 7.19 4.17 -6.72
C ILE A 162 6.32 3.37 -7.70
N ALA A 163 5.09 3.80 -7.98
CA ALA A 163 4.18 3.11 -8.90
C ALA A 163 4.72 3.01 -10.34
N VAL A 164 5.43 4.05 -10.81
CA VAL A 164 6.05 4.06 -12.15
C VAL A 164 7.35 3.25 -12.20
N THR A 165 8.15 3.29 -11.14
CA THR A 165 9.47 2.64 -11.12
C THR A 165 9.40 1.16 -10.72
N ALA A 166 8.40 0.79 -9.90
CA ALA A 166 8.25 -0.56 -9.36
C ALA A 166 8.16 -1.65 -10.45
N PRO A 167 7.41 -1.49 -11.56
CA PRO A 167 7.35 -2.52 -12.60
C PRO A 167 8.74 -2.84 -13.18
N LYS A 168 9.57 -1.82 -13.41
CA LYS A 168 10.94 -1.99 -13.90
C LYS A 168 11.80 -2.73 -12.88
N ILE A 169 11.78 -2.30 -11.62
CA ILE A 169 12.55 -2.92 -10.53
C ILE A 169 12.13 -4.38 -10.33
N ILE A 170 10.83 -4.66 -10.36
CA ILE A 170 10.28 -6.02 -10.26
C ILE A 170 10.84 -6.90 -11.37
N VAL A 171 10.80 -6.42 -12.62
CA VAL A 171 11.31 -7.19 -13.76
C VAL A 171 12.81 -7.42 -13.63
N GLU A 172 13.55 -6.40 -13.24
CA GLU A 172 15.01 -6.47 -13.07
C GLU A 172 15.42 -7.44 -11.95
N GLU A 173 14.84 -7.31 -10.76
CA GLU A 173 15.18 -8.14 -9.59
C GLU A 173 14.69 -9.58 -9.75
N LEU A 174 13.45 -9.79 -10.24
CA LEU A 174 12.89 -11.15 -10.35
C LEU A 174 13.35 -11.91 -11.60
N PHE A 175 13.64 -11.21 -12.71
CA PHE A 175 13.96 -11.85 -13.98
C PHE A 175 15.42 -11.68 -14.43
N LEU A 176 16.08 -10.56 -14.17
CA LEU A 176 17.38 -10.24 -14.79
C LEU A 176 18.59 -10.40 -13.86
N LYS A 177 18.45 -10.14 -12.56
CA LYS A 177 19.59 -10.04 -11.62
C LYS A 177 20.44 -11.32 -11.49
N HIS A 178 19.81 -12.49 -11.40
CA HIS A 178 20.51 -13.77 -11.24
C HIS A 178 20.21 -14.71 -12.40
N PRO A 179 20.97 -14.69 -13.52
CA PRO A 179 20.67 -15.48 -14.71
C PRO A 179 20.88 -16.99 -14.53
N GLN A 180 21.53 -17.42 -13.46
CA GLN A 180 21.77 -18.83 -13.19
C GLN A 180 20.48 -19.57 -12.87
N SER A 181 20.28 -20.73 -13.51
CA SER A 181 19.19 -21.64 -13.20
C SER A 181 19.40 -22.29 -11.84
N ASN A 182 18.29 -22.50 -11.15
CA ASN A 182 18.28 -23.06 -9.82
C ASN A 182 18.81 -24.51 -9.79
N LYS A 183 19.94 -24.73 -9.09
CA LYS A 183 20.59 -26.06 -9.00
C LYS A 183 19.93 -27.01 -7.99
N LEU A 184 19.01 -26.53 -7.16
CA LEU A 184 18.23 -27.37 -6.24
C LEU A 184 17.16 -28.22 -6.95
N GLN A 185 16.86 -27.90 -8.21
CA GLN A 185 15.81 -28.55 -8.98
C GLN A 185 16.42 -29.46 -10.06
N THR A 186 17.15 -30.49 -9.63
CA THR A 186 17.74 -31.50 -10.55
C THR A 186 16.69 -32.50 -11.06
N ILE A 187 15.53 -32.59 -10.41
CA ILE A 187 14.43 -33.52 -10.73
C ILE A 187 13.09 -32.81 -10.52
N SER A 188 12.08 -33.13 -11.34
CA SER A 188 10.71 -32.65 -11.12
C SER A 188 10.24 -33.02 -9.69
N PRO A 189 9.67 -32.08 -8.92
CA PRO A 189 9.24 -32.36 -7.56
C PRO A 189 8.24 -33.52 -7.55
N CYS A 190 8.57 -34.57 -6.81
CA CYS A 190 7.71 -35.70 -6.59
C CYS A 190 6.57 -35.27 -5.64
N GLY A 191 5.37 -35.84 -5.77
CA GLY A 191 4.27 -35.55 -4.82
C GLY A 191 4.55 -35.97 -3.36
N ARG A 192 5.69 -36.65 -3.11
CA ARG A 192 6.15 -37.05 -1.77
C ARG A 192 6.87 -35.88 -1.11
N LYS A 193 6.38 -35.48 0.07
CA LYS A 193 6.97 -34.43 0.90
C LYS A 193 7.63 -35.07 2.11
N VAL A 194 8.84 -34.65 2.42
CA VAL A 194 9.57 -35.05 3.63
C VAL A 194 9.59 -33.84 4.55
N VAL A 195 9.33 -34.08 5.83
CA VAL A 195 9.36 -33.06 6.88
C VAL A 195 10.41 -33.50 7.89
N ALA A 196 11.30 -32.58 8.25
CA ALA A 196 12.33 -32.77 9.26
C ALA A 196 12.27 -31.60 10.23
N TRP A 197 12.47 -31.89 11.51
CA TRP A 197 12.42 -30.92 12.61
C TRP A 197 13.74 -31.00 13.37
N SER A 198 14.29 -29.86 13.77
CA SER A 198 15.40 -29.82 14.72
C SER A 198 14.87 -30.00 16.15
N GLU A 199 15.79 -30.26 17.07
CA GLU A 199 15.53 -30.01 18.49
C GLU A 199 15.26 -28.52 18.71
N GLU A 200 14.58 -28.21 19.82
CA GLU A 200 14.27 -26.84 20.20
C GLU A 200 15.56 -26.04 20.41
N VAL A 201 15.67 -24.91 19.72
CA VAL A 201 16.81 -24.00 19.86
C VAL A 201 16.44 -22.91 20.85
N ASP A 202 17.23 -22.78 21.91
CA ASP A 202 17.03 -21.75 22.92
C ASP A 202 17.11 -20.35 22.31
N VAL A 203 16.00 -19.61 22.38
CA VAL A 203 15.89 -18.24 21.88
C VAL A 203 16.86 -17.30 22.61
N GLU A 204 17.16 -17.56 23.89
CA GLU A 204 18.15 -16.77 24.61
C GLU A 204 19.56 -16.95 24.06
N LEU A 205 19.90 -18.14 23.59
CA LEU A 205 21.18 -18.40 22.95
C LEU A 205 21.30 -17.59 21.65
N VAL A 206 20.25 -17.62 20.81
CA VAL A 206 20.20 -16.82 19.57
C VAL A 206 20.32 -15.33 19.88
N ARG A 207 19.62 -14.85 20.90
CA ARG A 207 19.69 -13.45 21.36
C ARG A 207 21.06 -13.07 21.90
N LYS A 208 21.72 -13.98 22.65
CA LYS A 208 23.09 -13.77 23.13
C LYS A 208 24.05 -13.65 21.95
N ILE A 209 23.94 -14.52 20.94
CA ILE A 209 24.74 -14.44 19.72
C ILE A 209 24.50 -13.11 19.00
N ALA A 210 23.24 -12.74 18.77
CA ALA A 210 22.83 -11.47 18.17
C ALA A 210 23.43 -10.25 18.89
N ASN A 211 23.38 -10.24 20.23
CA ASN A 211 23.95 -9.15 21.04
C ASN A 211 25.48 -9.08 20.94
N VAL A 212 26.16 -10.21 20.86
CA VAL A 212 27.63 -10.27 20.76
C VAL A 212 28.11 -9.88 19.36
N THR A 213 27.39 -10.30 18.32
CA THR A 213 27.75 -10.01 16.93
C THR A 213 27.24 -8.66 16.44
N GLY A 214 26.31 -8.03 17.18
CA GLY A 214 25.60 -6.83 16.74
C GLY A 214 24.59 -7.09 15.62
N ALA A 215 24.31 -8.37 15.31
CA ALA A 215 23.35 -8.78 14.30
C ALA A 215 21.94 -8.95 14.91
N THR A 216 20.93 -9.02 14.07
CA THR A 216 19.56 -9.35 14.45
C THR A 216 19.36 -10.86 14.61
N GLU A 217 18.39 -11.28 15.42
CA GLU A 217 18.03 -12.70 15.58
C GLU A 217 17.74 -13.36 14.21
N THR A 218 17.09 -12.63 13.30
CA THR A 218 16.84 -13.07 11.92
C THR A 218 18.09 -13.26 11.08
N GLU A 219 19.10 -12.41 11.24
CA GLU A 219 20.38 -12.54 10.52
C GLU A 219 21.17 -13.76 11.01
N VAL A 220 21.13 -14.03 12.31
CA VAL A 220 21.74 -15.22 12.91
C VAL A 220 21.07 -16.51 12.37
N LEU A 221 19.74 -16.55 12.35
CA LEU A 221 18.98 -17.69 11.81
C LEU A 221 19.18 -17.86 10.30
N LEU A 222 19.28 -16.75 9.57
CA LEU A 222 19.58 -16.77 8.14
C LEU A 222 21.00 -17.30 7.88
N ALA A 223 21.99 -16.87 8.67
CA ALA A 223 23.36 -17.38 8.58
C ALA A 223 23.43 -18.89 8.88
N ALA A 224 22.73 -19.37 9.91
CA ALA A 224 22.61 -20.80 10.21
C ALA A 224 21.95 -21.57 9.05
N THR A 225 20.96 -20.96 8.38
CA THR A 225 20.32 -21.54 7.19
C THR A 225 21.30 -21.67 6.02
N VAL A 226 22.12 -20.64 5.80
CA VAL A 226 23.15 -20.67 4.75
C VAL A 226 24.17 -21.77 5.03
N ASP A 227 24.60 -21.92 6.29
CA ASP A 227 25.58 -22.95 6.68
C ASP A 227 25.03 -24.38 6.56
N THR A 228 23.78 -24.60 6.98
CA THR A 228 23.10 -25.90 6.80
C THR A 228 22.93 -26.27 5.32
N LEU A 229 22.66 -25.30 4.44
CA LEU A 229 22.63 -25.53 3.00
C LEU A 229 24.01 -25.90 2.45
N LYS A 230 25.09 -25.26 2.92
CA LYS A 230 26.46 -25.60 2.52
C LYS A 230 26.76 -27.06 2.86
N GLU A 231 26.42 -27.49 4.07
CA GLU A 231 26.67 -28.86 4.52
C GLU A 231 25.78 -29.87 3.79
N TYR A 232 24.52 -29.51 3.49
CA TYR A 232 23.63 -30.32 2.65
C TYR A 232 24.23 -30.59 1.26
N PHE A 233 24.76 -29.57 0.57
CA PHE A 233 25.37 -29.77 -0.76
C PHE A 233 26.65 -30.60 -0.68
N ARG A 234 27.47 -30.41 0.37
CA ARG A 234 28.67 -31.23 0.61
C ARG A 234 28.32 -32.71 0.77
N HIS A 235 27.33 -33.03 1.61
CA HIS A 235 26.88 -34.41 1.81
C HIS A 235 26.18 -35.01 0.59
N SER A 236 25.50 -34.19 -0.21
CA SER A 236 24.78 -34.64 -1.40
C SER A 236 25.69 -34.95 -2.60
N ALA A 237 27.01 -34.74 -2.48
CA ALA A 237 27.99 -34.87 -3.57
C ALA A 237 27.65 -34.04 -4.83
N VAL A 238 26.84 -32.99 -4.67
CA VAL A 238 26.50 -32.03 -5.72
C VAL A 238 27.43 -30.82 -5.58
N ASN A 239 27.88 -30.26 -6.70
CA ASN A 239 28.67 -29.04 -6.68
C ASN A 239 27.90 -27.91 -5.96
N VAL A 240 28.50 -27.36 -4.90
CA VAL A 240 27.92 -26.25 -4.14
C VAL A 240 27.69 -25.07 -5.09
N PRO A 241 26.45 -24.57 -5.25
CA PRO A 241 26.18 -23.38 -6.05
C PRO A 241 26.90 -22.15 -5.46
N ASP A 242 27.09 -21.12 -6.29
CA ASP A 242 27.63 -19.85 -5.79
C ASP A 242 26.59 -19.19 -4.87
N ASP A 243 25.34 -19.10 -5.37
CA ASP A 243 24.18 -18.59 -4.64
C ASP A 243 22.99 -19.56 -4.69
N VAL A 244 22.20 -19.57 -3.62
CA VAL A 244 20.88 -20.22 -3.56
C VAL A 244 19.80 -19.16 -3.51
N LEU A 245 18.92 -19.15 -4.51
CA LEU A 245 17.81 -18.20 -4.55
C LEU A 245 16.69 -18.60 -3.59
N ALA A 246 16.38 -17.72 -2.64
CA ALA A 246 15.39 -17.91 -1.60
C ALA A 246 14.29 -16.83 -1.66
N THR A 247 13.05 -17.24 -1.41
CA THR A 247 11.97 -16.31 -1.05
C THR A 247 11.83 -16.29 0.46
N VAL A 248 11.97 -15.13 1.06
CA VAL A 248 11.86 -14.95 2.52
C VAL A 248 10.55 -14.27 2.85
N LYS A 249 9.86 -14.81 3.85
CA LYS A 249 8.54 -14.38 4.31
C LYS A 249 8.59 -14.11 5.81
N PHE A 250 7.96 -13.01 6.21
CA PHE A 250 7.78 -12.68 7.61
C PHE A 250 6.31 -12.84 8.00
N VAL A 251 6.06 -13.56 9.09
CA VAL A 251 4.73 -13.79 9.64
C VAL A 251 4.79 -13.48 11.12
N SER A 252 3.82 -12.75 11.65
CA SER A 252 3.69 -12.65 13.11
C SER A 252 2.88 -13.83 13.66
N GLN A 253 3.26 -14.37 14.81
CA GLN A 253 2.52 -15.46 15.48
C GLN A 253 1.04 -15.08 15.66
N ARG A 254 0.76 -13.84 16.08
CA ARG A 254 -0.63 -13.33 16.17
C ARG A 254 -1.39 -13.41 14.85
N ALA A 255 -0.75 -13.19 13.71
CA ALA A 255 -1.41 -13.30 12.40
C ALA A 255 -1.72 -14.76 12.04
N VAL A 256 -0.84 -15.70 12.41
CA VAL A 256 -1.06 -17.15 12.25
C VAL A 256 -2.29 -17.59 13.05
N PHE A 257 -2.32 -17.28 14.35
CA PHE A 257 -3.35 -17.81 15.25
C PHE A 257 -4.70 -17.08 15.19
N LEU A 258 -4.71 -15.74 15.04
CA LEU A 258 -5.96 -14.97 15.14
C LEU A 258 -6.65 -14.72 13.80
N ARG A 259 -5.91 -14.75 12.70
CA ARG A 259 -6.43 -14.25 11.41
C ARG A 259 -6.28 -15.21 10.24
N ASN A 260 -5.65 -16.37 10.41
CA ASN A 260 -5.28 -17.27 9.30
C ASN A 260 -4.61 -16.52 8.12
N HIS A 261 -4.04 -15.33 8.37
CA HIS A 261 -3.58 -14.45 7.31
C HIS A 261 -2.15 -14.82 6.92
N GLU A 262 -1.90 -14.71 5.63
CA GLU A 262 -0.63 -15.07 5.01
C GLU A 262 0.48 -14.05 5.35
N ALA A 263 1.73 -14.47 5.13
CA ALA A 263 2.90 -13.63 5.31
C ALA A 263 2.74 -12.27 4.64
N ARG A 264 3.17 -11.20 5.33
CA ARG A 264 3.11 -9.86 4.75
C ARG A 264 4.33 -9.65 3.88
N GLY A 265 4.10 -9.70 2.57
CA GLY A 265 5.13 -9.45 1.57
C GLY A 265 6.14 -10.58 1.44
N ILE A 266 6.97 -10.47 0.40
CA ILE A 266 8.01 -11.44 0.05
C ILE A 266 9.29 -10.67 -0.25
N LEU A 267 10.41 -11.17 0.26
CA LEU A 267 11.76 -10.73 -0.07
C LEU A 267 12.45 -11.80 -0.93
N CYS A 268 13.25 -11.39 -1.91
CA CYS A 268 13.94 -12.31 -2.82
C CYS A 268 15.44 -12.21 -2.57
N LEU A 269 16.02 -13.19 -1.87
CA LEU A 269 17.43 -13.18 -1.50
C LEU A 269 18.22 -14.19 -2.33
N ALA A 270 19.45 -13.82 -2.70
CA ALA A 270 20.46 -14.75 -3.17
C ALA A 270 21.35 -15.09 -1.97
N LEU A 271 21.25 -16.32 -1.47
CA LEU A 271 21.97 -16.76 -0.29
C LEU A 271 23.37 -17.27 -0.68
N PRO A 272 24.46 -16.68 -0.16
CA PRO A 272 25.81 -17.00 -0.62
C PRO A 272 26.26 -18.35 -0.05
N THR A 273 26.34 -19.38 -0.90
CA THR A 273 26.78 -20.73 -0.50
C THR A 273 28.25 -20.98 -0.78
N ARG A 274 28.91 -20.15 -1.61
CA ARG A 274 30.34 -20.30 -1.93
C ARG A 274 31.20 -19.15 -1.45
N THR A 275 31.47 -19.12 -0.14
CA THR A 275 32.73 -18.63 0.46
C THR A 275 32.65 -18.71 1.99
N PRO A 276 33.80 -18.87 2.67
CA PRO A 276 34.02 -18.50 4.05
C PRO A 276 34.86 -17.21 4.09
N LEU A 277 34.42 -16.11 4.71
CA LEU A 277 35.26 -15.18 5.52
C LEU A 277 34.69 -13.76 5.74
N PHE A 278 33.71 -13.27 5.00
CA PHE A 278 33.18 -11.93 5.27
C PHE A 278 31.78 -12.00 5.87
N HIS A 279 31.66 -11.56 7.13
CA HIS A 279 30.36 -11.22 7.75
C HIS A 279 29.58 -10.19 6.93
N ASP A 280 30.28 -9.44 6.06
CA ASP A 280 29.73 -8.34 5.28
C ASP A 280 28.85 -8.80 4.10
N ASP A 281 29.04 -10.02 3.55
CA ASP A 281 28.29 -10.45 2.35
C ASP A 281 26.78 -10.56 2.62
N LEU A 282 26.39 -11.18 3.74
CA LEU A 282 24.98 -11.35 4.08
C LEU A 282 24.32 -10.01 4.46
N VAL A 283 25.07 -9.16 5.18
CA VAL A 283 24.62 -7.83 5.58
C VAL A 283 24.46 -6.93 4.35
N GLU A 284 25.39 -6.98 3.41
CA GLU A 284 25.33 -6.26 2.14
C GLU A 284 24.13 -6.72 1.30
N ILE A 285 23.89 -8.03 1.19
CA ILE A 285 22.72 -8.59 0.50
C ILE A 285 21.41 -8.10 1.14
N LEU A 286 21.34 -8.05 2.47
CA LEU A 286 20.16 -7.56 3.19
C LEU A 286 19.99 -6.04 3.04
N GLN A 287 21.06 -5.26 3.09
CA GLN A 287 21.02 -3.81 2.85
C GLN A 287 20.61 -3.49 1.41
N GLU A 288 21.16 -4.22 0.44
CA GLU A 288 20.79 -4.10 -0.97
C GLU A 288 19.30 -4.46 -1.15
N ALA A 289 18.85 -5.58 -0.58
CA ALA A 289 17.45 -6.00 -0.63
C ALA A 289 16.52 -4.97 0.02
N ARG A 290 16.91 -4.38 1.16
CA ARG A 290 16.14 -3.30 1.81
C ARG A 290 16.01 -2.07 0.91
N SER A 291 17.07 -1.69 0.19
CA SER A 291 17.06 -0.51 -0.68
C SER A 291 16.27 -0.74 -1.98
N ARG A 292 16.42 -1.91 -2.61
CA ARG A 292 15.87 -2.21 -3.94
C ARG A 292 14.52 -2.92 -3.92
N GLN A 293 14.29 -3.79 -2.94
CA GLN A 293 13.11 -4.65 -2.90
C GLN A 293 11.98 -4.09 -2.01
N SER A 294 12.12 -2.87 -1.49
CA SER A 294 11.06 -2.18 -0.75
C SER A 294 9.74 -2.11 -1.53
N ALA A 295 9.82 -1.83 -2.84
CA ALA A 295 8.65 -1.83 -3.73
C ALA A 295 8.04 -3.23 -3.91
N ILE A 296 8.89 -4.27 -4.08
CA ILE A 296 8.46 -5.66 -4.22
C ILE A 296 7.73 -6.10 -2.94
N TYR A 297 8.32 -5.81 -1.78
CA TYR A 297 7.74 -6.11 -0.48
C TYR A 297 6.41 -5.39 -0.29
N ALA A 298 6.32 -4.09 -0.59
CA ALA A 298 5.09 -3.31 -0.46
C ALA A 298 3.97 -3.85 -1.38
N ILE A 299 4.29 -4.18 -2.62
CA ILE A 299 3.31 -4.71 -3.60
C ILE A 299 2.85 -6.10 -3.20
N THR A 300 3.74 -6.98 -2.77
CA THR A 300 3.39 -8.34 -2.32
C THR A 300 2.63 -8.32 -0.99
N ALA A 301 2.92 -7.37 -0.10
CA ALA A 301 2.14 -7.12 1.11
C ALA A 301 0.73 -6.58 0.79
N ALA A 302 0.62 -5.74 -0.22
CA ALA A 302 -0.67 -5.22 -0.70
C ALA A 302 -1.48 -6.30 -1.44
N GLU A 303 -0.82 -7.22 -2.15
CA GLU A 303 -1.47 -8.39 -2.77
C GLU A 303 -2.06 -9.32 -1.71
N THR A 304 -1.28 -9.66 -0.68
CA THR A 304 -1.73 -10.54 0.42
C THR A 304 -2.86 -9.93 1.24
N SER A 305 -2.96 -8.59 1.27
CA SER A 305 -4.01 -7.88 2.01
C SER A 305 -5.25 -7.56 1.17
N CYS A 306 -5.07 -7.22 -0.11
CA CYS A 306 -6.11 -6.60 -0.95
C CYS A 306 -6.25 -7.22 -2.35
N GLY A 307 -5.50 -8.28 -2.70
CA GLY A 307 -5.59 -8.97 -3.98
C GLY A 307 -5.38 -8.06 -5.21
N LEU A 308 -4.55 -7.02 -5.10
CA LEU A 308 -4.38 -5.99 -6.13
C LEU A 308 -3.92 -6.55 -7.48
N ILE A 309 -2.87 -7.37 -7.50
CA ILE A 309 -2.34 -8.00 -8.71
C ILE A 309 -3.31 -9.05 -9.24
N SER A 310 -3.85 -9.92 -8.38
CA SER A 310 -4.80 -10.95 -8.81
C SER A 310 -6.10 -10.38 -9.38
N SER A 311 -6.47 -9.16 -9.00
CA SER A 311 -7.64 -8.46 -9.55
C SER A 311 -7.40 -7.82 -10.92
N CYS A 312 -6.17 -7.36 -11.19
CA CYS A 312 -5.81 -6.66 -12.42
C CYS A 312 -5.28 -7.60 -13.52
N VAL A 313 -4.61 -8.68 -13.14
CA VAL A 313 -3.91 -9.58 -14.07
C VAL A 313 -4.75 -10.83 -14.35
N PRO A 314 -4.94 -11.23 -15.62
CA PRO A 314 -5.65 -12.46 -15.94
C PRO A 314 -5.03 -13.68 -15.25
N ALA A 315 -5.88 -14.56 -14.71
CA ALA A 315 -5.45 -15.70 -13.91
C ALA A 315 -4.43 -16.61 -14.62
N ILE A 316 -4.48 -16.72 -15.95
CA ILE A 316 -3.53 -17.50 -16.75
C ILE A 316 -2.13 -16.87 -16.69
N VAL A 317 -2.03 -15.55 -16.88
CA VAL A 317 -0.76 -14.82 -16.82
C VAL A 317 -0.18 -14.90 -15.41
N LEU A 318 -1.02 -14.72 -14.40
CA LEU A 318 -0.59 -14.85 -13.00
C LEU A 318 -0.04 -16.25 -12.71
N LYS A 319 -0.73 -17.32 -13.15
CA LYS A 319 -0.26 -18.70 -12.99
C LYS A 319 1.09 -18.93 -13.69
N LEU A 320 1.28 -18.38 -14.89
CA LEU A 320 2.55 -18.49 -15.62
C LEU A 320 3.68 -17.78 -14.87
N LEU A 321 3.45 -16.55 -14.41
CA LEU A 321 4.43 -15.79 -13.62
C LEU A 321 4.79 -16.51 -12.32
N LEU A 322 3.80 -16.95 -11.55
CA LEU A 322 4.03 -17.69 -10.31
C LEU A 322 4.76 -19.01 -10.55
N ASN A 323 4.44 -19.71 -11.64
CA ASN A 323 5.16 -20.94 -12.00
C ASN A 323 6.63 -20.65 -12.30
N GLN A 324 6.93 -19.61 -13.08
CA GLN A 324 8.31 -19.19 -13.36
C GLN A 324 9.06 -18.79 -12.10
N LEU A 325 8.43 -17.99 -11.22
CA LEU A 325 9.01 -17.60 -9.93
C LEU A 325 9.26 -18.81 -9.03
N SER A 326 8.33 -19.76 -8.95
CA SER A 326 8.47 -20.97 -8.12
C SER A 326 9.56 -21.92 -8.61
N ARG A 327 9.89 -21.91 -9.91
CA ARG A 327 11.02 -22.66 -10.46
C ARG A 327 12.35 -21.96 -10.14
N ARG A 328 12.37 -20.63 -10.25
CA ARG A 328 13.57 -19.83 -9.99
C ARG A 328 13.95 -19.81 -8.51
N TYR A 329 12.98 -19.58 -7.62
CA TYR A 329 13.16 -19.55 -6.18
C TYR A 329 12.62 -20.85 -5.55
N SER A 330 13.42 -21.91 -5.54
CA SER A 330 12.97 -23.20 -4.98
C SER A 330 13.01 -23.24 -3.45
N LEU A 331 13.74 -22.33 -2.82
CA LEU A 331 13.84 -22.23 -1.37
C LEU A 331 12.86 -21.17 -0.85
N CYS A 332 12.05 -21.55 0.13
CA CYS A 332 11.13 -20.66 0.81
C CYS A 332 11.45 -20.64 2.30
N LEU A 333 11.92 -19.50 2.81
CA LEU A 333 12.20 -19.27 4.22
C LEU A 333 11.02 -18.51 4.82
N THR A 334 10.43 -19.03 5.89
CA THR A 334 9.38 -18.32 6.62
C THR A 334 9.83 -18.15 8.06
N HIS A 335 9.97 -16.90 8.48
CA HIS A 335 10.25 -16.57 9.87
C HIS A 335 8.95 -16.16 10.56
N VAL A 336 8.68 -16.79 11.70
CA VAL A 336 7.50 -16.56 12.53
C VAL A 336 7.92 -15.91 13.85
N ASP A 337 7.56 -14.64 14.02
CA ASP A 337 7.99 -13.84 15.17
C ASP A 337 6.82 -13.42 16.08
N GLY A 338 7.10 -13.25 17.36
CA GLY A 338 6.18 -12.74 18.38
C GLY A 338 5.81 -13.75 19.47
N ASP A 339 5.03 -13.30 20.46
CA ASP A 339 4.60 -14.13 21.58
C ASP A 339 3.39 -14.99 21.24
N LEU A 340 3.36 -16.19 21.81
CA LEU A 340 2.23 -17.11 21.69
C LEU A 340 0.99 -16.47 22.32
N PRO A 341 -0.09 -16.24 21.54
CA PRO A 341 -1.30 -15.62 22.06
C PRO A 341 -2.18 -16.59 22.87
N VAL A 342 -1.73 -17.85 23.07
CA VAL A 342 -2.48 -18.92 23.72
C VAL A 342 -1.82 -19.27 25.04
N GLU A 343 -2.54 -19.10 26.14
CA GLU A 343 -2.08 -19.48 27.48
C GLU A 343 -2.10 -21.01 27.63
N GLY A 344 -1.06 -21.58 28.25
CA GLY A 344 -0.97 -23.02 28.54
C GLY A 344 -0.38 -23.90 27.44
N VAL A 345 0.24 -23.30 26.41
CA VAL A 345 1.00 -24.01 25.38
C VAL A 345 2.48 -23.66 25.54
N ASP A 346 3.32 -24.66 25.82
CA ASP A 346 4.76 -24.47 26.04
C ASP A 346 5.53 -24.20 24.73
N GLY A 347 4.98 -24.64 23.59
CA GLY A 347 5.57 -24.39 22.27
C GLY A 347 4.62 -24.79 21.13
N ALA A 348 4.77 -24.15 19.97
CA ALA A 348 3.98 -24.47 18.78
C ALA A 348 4.86 -24.50 17.53
N ILE A 349 4.66 -25.53 16.70
CA ILE A 349 5.38 -25.68 15.43
C ILE A 349 4.49 -25.14 14.31
N TYR A 350 4.99 -24.15 13.57
CA TYR A 350 4.34 -23.67 12.36
C TYR A 350 4.77 -24.50 11.16
N TRP A 351 3.81 -25.19 10.54
CA TRP A 351 4.01 -25.91 9.29
C TRP A 351 2.92 -25.59 8.28
N ARG A 352 3.33 -25.23 7.07
CA ARG A 352 2.42 -25.16 5.92
C ARG A 352 2.94 -26.03 4.79
N PRO A 353 2.11 -26.89 4.19
CA PRO A 353 2.56 -27.73 3.10
C PRO A 353 2.98 -26.86 1.90
N PRO A 354 4.13 -27.17 1.25
CA PRO A 354 4.58 -26.54 0.02
C PRO A 354 3.49 -26.39 -1.01
N GLN A 355 3.36 -25.20 -1.61
CA GLN A 355 2.56 -25.00 -2.81
C GLN A 355 3.47 -24.64 -4.00
N GLY A 356 3.11 -25.12 -5.20
CA GLY A 356 3.92 -24.91 -6.41
C GLY A 356 5.18 -25.78 -6.48
N ASN A 357 6.15 -25.35 -7.28
CA ASN A 357 7.38 -26.11 -7.58
C ASN A 357 8.55 -25.80 -6.63
N CYS A 358 8.29 -25.25 -5.44
CA CYS A 358 9.34 -24.97 -4.47
C CYS A 358 9.83 -26.29 -3.83
N SER A 359 11.14 -26.53 -3.86
CA SER A 359 11.78 -27.77 -3.43
C SER A 359 12.00 -27.86 -1.91
N ILE A 360 12.35 -26.75 -1.25
CA ILE A 360 12.71 -26.74 0.18
C ILE A 360 11.97 -25.59 0.88
N TYR A 361 11.40 -25.88 2.04
CA TYR A 361 10.79 -24.91 2.94
C TYR A 361 11.48 -25.01 4.29
N ILE A 362 11.93 -23.87 4.81
CA ILE A 362 12.53 -23.78 6.14
C ILE A 362 11.69 -22.79 6.95
N TYR A 363 11.31 -23.22 8.15
CA TYR A 363 10.51 -22.47 9.09
C TYR A 363 11.38 -22.16 10.31
N HIS A 364 11.45 -20.88 10.67
CA HIS A 364 12.13 -20.38 11.87
C HIS A 364 11.11 -19.78 12.82
#